data_AF-A0A2E2TLT6-F1
#
_entry.id   AF-A0A2E2TLT6-F1
#
_cell.length_a   1.000
_cell.length_b   1.000
_cell.length_c   1.000
_cell.angle_alpha   90.00
_cell.angle_beta   90.00
_cell.angle_gamma   90.00
#
_symmetry.space_group_name_H-M   'P 1'
#
loop_
_entity.id
_entity.type
_entity.pdbx_description
1 polymer ?
#
loop_
_entity_poly.entity_id
_entity_poly.type
_entity_poly.pdbx_seq_one_letter_code
_entity_poly.pdbx_strand_id
1 'polypeptide(L)'
;MKKVALLISLLFFVAALAWYSFVAPELLRLPQGFNYQTEVLSLDNFYDEEEGRYLGDQRSVTRFSYDVIDEVDDVYIIDNVFSVQTPEGDPIFSTSQQYGINPVTQEHVPGYGNRDRKGYLFAPRNLKEGEPFTYWHINYDGPAELTYVGKEVLSGVETYHYESFYEGVPIDQTENLSGLPGVPEERGIIVEPHLELWIEPITGYLVKYQDDTIAYYYDQETKEKIAPWNHFKNSLSRSSIANNAEAALSLRQYTFNVQYVIPFLLFVIALSILLWGRREVALGVLVFGIIMSFIVGMYYSRDLGEEQTTFKIGIAWWVEGSLFERNLKGFKDALTRAGFVEGHNIEYVQGAPSEANSDVHRALIRSYIDDEKVDLIYSLTTPGTLIAKEETQTLPIVFSVVTYPQKAGIVTSLQNSGNNLVGSRNWVASSDQLATFRTIVNDVASIGFIHRKDEPNSEIQYEEMRSHAETLGIDVIKIEPAVQEEIVPRLYEARSQIDSLYLSCDTLVQTPNSEEIIINFAFEHNLPSFTCGETGVEKGLLVGTVADFFEIGRLAGEKAALILEGASPSSLETSVLSRPFVYVNLDRAEELGLVVPQDVLTRAKGIIQKEINE
;
A
#
# COMPACT_ATOMS: atom_id res chain seq x y z
N MET A 1 -38.43 59.25 -8.98
CA MET A 1 -37.21 58.40 -9.09
C MET A 1 -36.66 57.97 -7.72
N LYS A 2 -36.29 58.85 -6.78
CA LYS A 2 -35.72 58.45 -5.47
C LYS A 2 -36.60 57.49 -4.64
N LYS A 3 -37.91 57.75 -4.53
CA LYS A 3 -38.84 56.85 -3.82
C LYS A 3 -38.96 55.46 -4.47
N VAL A 4 -38.89 55.39 -5.81
CA VAL A 4 -38.95 54.14 -6.56
C VAL A 4 -37.65 53.34 -6.37
N ALA A 5 -36.49 54.00 -6.44
CA ALA A 5 -35.19 53.38 -6.17
C ALA A 5 -35.10 52.84 -4.73
N LEU A 6 -35.63 53.58 -3.74
CA LEU A 6 -35.71 53.11 -2.35
C LEU A 6 -36.55 51.84 -2.23
N LEU A 7 -37.71 51.80 -2.88
CA LEU A 7 -38.61 50.64 -2.88
C LEU A 7 -37.97 49.40 -3.52
N ILE A 8 -37.29 49.58 -4.66
CA ILE A 8 -36.59 48.49 -5.34
C ILE A 8 -35.39 48.01 -4.53
N SER A 9 -34.60 48.91 -3.94
CA SER A 9 -33.49 48.53 -3.06
C SER A 9 -33.97 47.73 -1.85
N LEU A 10 -35.08 48.15 -1.22
CA LEU A 10 -35.71 47.42 -0.12
C LEU A 10 -36.15 46.01 -0.55
N LEU A 11 -36.69 45.86 -1.76
CA LEU A 11 -37.05 44.54 -2.30
C LEU A 11 -35.85 43.59 -2.41
N PHE A 12 -34.69 44.06 -2.89
CA PHE A 12 -33.48 43.23 -2.96
C PHE A 12 -32.91 42.90 -1.58
N PHE A 13 -33.01 43.81 -0.61
CA PHE A 13 -32.61 43.52 0.77
C PHE A 13 -33.50 42.46 1.41
N VAL A 14 -34.83 42.55 1.20
CA VAL A 14 -35.79 41.53 1.61
C VAL A 14 -35.54 40.22 0.87
N ALA A 15 -35.18 40.26 -0.41
CA ALA A 15 -34.83 39.07 -1.18
C ALA A 15 -33.57 38.38 -0.63
N ALA A 16 -32.54 39.12 -0.19
CA ALA A 16 -31.36 38.55 0.45
C ALA A 16 -31.69 37.88 1.80
N LEU A 17 -32.57 38.48 2.60
CA LEU A 17 -33.07 37.88 3.85
C LEU A 17 -33.92 36.61 3.57
N ALA A 18 -34.80 36.67 2.58
CA ALA A 18 -35.61 35.55 2.15
C ALA A 18 -34.73 34.42 1.57
N TRP A 19 -33.63 34.77 0.88
CA TRP A 19 -32.67 33.81 0.37
C TRP A 19 -32.08 32.97 1.51
N TYR A 20 -31.54 33.60 2.55
CA TYR A 20 -31.01 32.89 3.72
C TYR A 20 -32.05 32.04 4.44
N SER A 21 -33.30 32.51 4.51
CA SER A 21 -34.33 31.86 5.34
C SER A 21 -35.07 30.73 4.63
N PHE A 22 -35.20 30.78 3.31
CA PHE A 22 -36.08 29.88 2.55
C PHE A 22 -35.43 29.24 1.33
N VAL A 23 -34.50 29.92 0.65
CA VAL A 23 -33.95 29.42 -0.62
C VAL A 23 -32.65 28.66 -0.41
N ALA A 24 -31.72 29.23 0.35
CA ALA A 24 -30.42 28.61 0.61
C ALA A 24 -30.55 27.25 1.33
N PRO A 25 -31.38 27.08 2.39
CA PRO A 25 -31.54 25.78 3.03
C PRO A 25 -32.03 24.70 2.06
N GLU A 26 -32.96 25.05 1.16
CA GLU A 26 -33.52 24.13 0.17
C GLU A 26 -32.50 23.72 -0.90
N LEU A 27 -31.72 24.68 -1.39
CA LEU A 27 -30.65 24.42 -2.36
C LEU A 27 -29.49 23.61 -1.77
N LEU A 28 -29.26 23.70 -0.46
CA LEU A 28 -28.23 22.95 0.24
C LEU A 28 -28.68 21.54 0.65
N ARG A 29 -29.94 21.16 0.42
CA ARG A 29 -30.39 19.77 0.56
C ARG A 29 -29.53 18.88 -0.33
N LEU A 30 -29.32 17.63 0.10
CA LEU A 30 -28.84 16.58 -0.78
C LEU A 30 -29.78 16.55 -2.02
N PRO A 31 -29.25 16.51 -3.25
CA PRO A 31 -30.11 16.45 -4.42
C PRO A 31 -30.84 15.09 -4.49
N GLN A 32 -32.07 15.05 -4.99
CA GLN A 32 -32.80 13.78 -5.18
C GLN A 32 -32.07 12.80 -6.12
N GLY A 33 -31.22 13.30 -7.03
CA GLY A 33 -30.35 12.48 -7.88
C GLY A 33 -28.97 12.23 -7.29
N PHE A 34 -28.81 12.37 -5.97
CA PHE A 34 -27.53 12.09 -5.31
C PHE A 34 -27.18 10.62 -5.49
N ASN A 35 -26.01 10.39 -6.08
CA ASN A 35 -25.35 9.11 -6.16
C ASN A 35 -23.91 9.32 -5.69
N TYR A 36 -23.48 8.50 -4.73
CA TYR A 36 -22.08 8.34 -4.37
C TYR A 36 -21.69 6.92 -4.72
N GLN A 37 -20.65 6.74 -5.52
CA GLN A 37 -20.16 5.42 -5.89
C GLN A 37 -18.63 5.41 -5.84
N THR A 38 -18.06 4.40 -5.18
CA THR A 38 -16.62 4.26 -5.01
C THR A 38 -16.17 2.81 -5.15
N GLU A 39 -14.94 2.61 -5.58
CA GLU A 39 -14.28 1.30 -5.61
C GLU A 39 -13.32 1.18 -4.44
N VAL A 40 -13.50 0.11 -3.67
CA VAL A 40 -12.72 -0.27 -2.50
C VAL A 40 -11.88 -1.48 -2.91
N LEU A 41 -10.57 -1.34 -2.75
CA LEU A 41 -9.64 -2.47 -2.83
C LEU A 41 -9.72 -3.23 -1.50
N SER A 42 -10.06 -4.51 -1.59
CA SER A 42 -10.17 -5.41 -0.45
C SER A 42 -9.05 -6.46 -0.54
N LEU A 43 -8.30 -6.62 0.55
CA LEU A 43 -7.27 -7.64 0.69
C LEU A 43 -7.70 -8.60 1.79
N ASP A 44 -8.20 -9.76 1.39
CA ASP A 44 -8.72 -10.80 2.26
C ASP A 44 -7.63 -11.81 2.60
N ASN A 45 -7.37 -12.04 3.88
CA ASN A 45 -6.47 -13.08 4.34
C ASN A 45 -7.25 -14.11 5.15
N PHE A 46 -7.74 -15.13 4.45
CA PHE A 46 -8.55 -16.19 5.07
C PHE A 46 -7.70 -17.07 5.99
N TYR A 47 -8.28 -17.43 7.13
CA TYR A 47 -7.65 -18.33 8.09
C TYR A 47 -7.98 -19.79 7.77
N ASP A 48 -6.95 -20.63 7.71
CA ASP A 48 -7.09 -22.08 7.57
C ASP A 48 -7.07 -22.72 8.97
N GLU A 49 -8.22 -23.23 9.40
CA GLU A 49 -8.39 -23.87 10.72
C GLU A 49 -7.59 -25.19 10.84
N GLU A 50 -7.33 -25.90 9.74
CA GLU A 50 -6.57 -27.16 9.76
C GLU A 50 -5.06 -26.90 9.87
N GLU A 51 -4.56 -25.91 9.12
CA GLU A 51 -3.14 -25.54 9.13
C GLU A 51 -2.79 -24.58 10.27
N GLY A 52 -3.78 -23.99 10.93
CA GLY A 52 -3.60 -23.06 12.05
C GLY A 52 -2.94 -21.73 11.64
N ARG A 53 -3.08 -21.33 10.37
CA ARG A 53 -2.43 -20.14 9.80
C ARG A 53 -3.30 -19.45 8.75
N TYR A 54 -2.96 -18.20 8.51
CA TYR A 54 -3.47 -17.41 7.40
C TYR A 54 -2.91 -17.89 6.05
N LEU A 55 -3.76 -17.87 5.00
CA LEU A 55 -3.43 -18.37 3.67
C LEU A 55 -2.68 -17.36 2.78
N GLY A 56 -2.62 -16.10 3.21
CA GLY A 56 -2.03 -14.98 2.48
C GLY A 56 -3.08 -14.09 1.84
N ASP A 57 -2.70 -12.85 1.52
CA ASP A 57 -3.60 -11.84 0.96
C ASP A 57 -4.16 -12.28 -0.42
N GLN A 58 -5.49 -12.31 -0.52
CA GLN A 58 -6.24 -12.47 -1.75
C GLN A 58 -6.95 -11.16 -2.09
N ARG A 59 -6.92 -10.78 -3.38
CA ARG A 59 -7.51 -9.52 -3.84
C ARG A 59 -8.99 -9.72 -4.20
N SER A 60 -9.84 -8.83 -3.69
CA SER A 60 -11.21 -8.66 -4.16
C SER A 60 -11.48 -7.17 -4.43
N VAL A 61 -12.47 -6.90 -5.29
CA VAL A 61 -12.91 -5.53 -5.60
C VAL A 61 -14.31 -5.36 -5.06
N THR A 62 -14.46 -4.37 -4.19
CA THR A 62 -15.73 -4.05 -3.56
C THR A 62 -16.25 -2.74 -4.13
N ARG A 63 -17.46 -2.75 -4.66
CA ARG A 63 -18.20 -1.55 -5.04
C ARG A 63 -19.16 -1.15 -3.96
N PHE A 64 -19.12 0.14 -3.66
CA PHE A 64 -19.95 0.75 -2.65
C PHE A 64 -20.73 1.90 -3.26
N SER A 65 -22.06 1.90 -3.11
CA SER A 65 -22.91 2.98 -3.59
C SER A 65 -23.96 3.45 -2.59
N TYR A 66 -24.34 4.71 -2.70
CA TYR A 66 -25.50 5.29 -2.03
C TYR A 66 -26.36 6.03 -3.04
N ASP A 67 -27.63 5.68 -3.06
CA ASP A 67 -28.62 6.26 -3.95
C ASP A 67 -29.80 6.79 -3.15
N VAL A 68 -30.21 8.03 -3.42
CA VAL A 68 -31.52 8.51 -2.95
C VAL A 68 -32.59 7.88 -3.83
N ILE A 69 -33.40 6.99 -3.26
CA ILE A 69 -34.41 6.23 -4.02
C ILE A 69 -35.84 6.75 -3.81
N ASP A 70 -36.11 7.43 -2.71
CA ASP A 70 -37.43 7.99 -2.39
C ASP A 70 -37.36 9.14 -1.37
N GLU A 71 -38.45 9.87 -1.20
CA GLU A 71 -38.62 10.92 -0.19
C GLU A 71 -39.99 10.80 0.50
N VAL A 72 -39.99 10.66 1.83
CA VAL A 72 -41.21 10.52 2.64
C VAL A 72 -41.10 11.46 3.85
N ASP A 73 -42.11 12.32 4.06
CA ASP A 73 -42.17 13.27 5.19
C ASP A 73 -40.88 14.10 5.39
N ASP A 74 -40.34 14.65 4.30
CA ASP A 74 -39.06 15.41 4.24
C ASP A 74 -37.80 14.59 4.61
N VAL A 75 -37.90 13.26 4.64
CA VAL A 75 -36.81 12.31 4.88
C VAL A 75 -36.45 11.62 3.56
N TYR A 76 -35.15 11.61 3.23
CA TYR A 76 -34.66 10.87 2.06
C TYR A 76 -34.40 9.42 2.43
N ILE A 77 -34.88 8.51 1.59
CA ILE A 77 -34.59 7.08 1.70
C ILE A 77 -33.35 6.79 0.86
N ILE A 78 -32.29 6.36 1.54
CA ILE A 78 -31.04 5.92 0.92
C ILE A 78 -31.10 4.42 0.72
N ASP A 79 -30.75 3.97 -0.48
CA ASP A 79 -30.35 2.59 -0.75
C ASP A 79 -28.83 2.54 -0.79
N ASN A 80 -28.26 1.80 0.15
CA ASN A 80 -26.83 1.51 0.15
C ASN A 80 -26.62 0.11 -0.43
N VAL A 81 -25.76 0.01 -1.44
CA VAL A 81 -25.38 -1.27 -2.03
C VAL A 81 -23.90 -1.52 -1.81
N PHE A 82 -23.61 -2.70 -1.27
CA PHE A 82 -22.26 -3.22 -1.12
C PHE A 82 -22.17 -4.49 -1.96
N SER A 83 -21.29 -4.50 -2.97
CA SER A 83 -21.10 -5.63 -3.88
C SER A 83 -19.63 -5.98 -3.99
N VAL A 84 -19.31 -7.24 -3.70
CA VAL A 84 -17.96 -7.79 -3.82
C VAL A 84 -17.87 -8.62 -5.08
N GLN A 85 -16.80 -8.41 -5.84
CA GLN A 85 -16.50 -9.10 -7.09
C GLN A 85 -15.05 -9.57 -7.09
N THR A 86 -14.75 -10.60 -7.88
CA THR A 86 -13.36 -10.95 -8.19
C THR A 86 -12.71 -9.83 -9.00
N PRO A 87 -11.36 -9.76 -9.07
CA PRO A 87 -10.67 -8.83 -9.96
C PRO A 87 -11.10 -8.95 -11.44
N GLU A 88 -11.55 -10.12 -11.87
CA GLU A 88 -12.08 -10.39 -13.21
C GLU A 88 -13.52 -9.90 -13.42
N GLY A 89 -14.20 -9.46 -12.34
CA GLY A 89 -15.56 -8.94 -12.35
C GLY A 89 -16.64 -9.98 -12.07
N ASP A 90 -16.27 -11.20 -11.66
CA ASP A 90 -17.26 -12.22 -11.29
C ASP A 90 -17.86 -11.88 -9.92
N PRO A 91 -19.20 -11.86 -9.76
CA PRO A 91 -19.83 -11.50 -8.49
C PRO A 91 -19.55 -12.57 -7.42
N ILE A 92 -19.09 -12.12 -6.24
CA ILE A 92 -18.93 -12.96 -5.05
C ILE A 92 -20.20 -12.88 -4.20
N PHE A 93 -20.58 -11.68 -3.76
CA PHE A 93 -21.85 -11.42 -3.10
C PHE A 93 -22.27 -9.95 -3.21
N SER A 94 -23.53 -9.66 -2.88
CA SER A 94 -24.01 -8.28 -2.73
C SER A 94 -25.08 -8.20 -1.65
N THR A 95 -25.03 -7.14 -0.86
CA THR A 95 -26.04 -6.78 0.13
C THR A 95 -26.55 -5.36 -0.14
N SER A 96 -27.80 -5.11 0.21
CA SER A 96 -28.44 -3.80 0.11
C SER A 96 -29.13 -3.49 1.43
N GLN A 97 -29.00 -2.25 1.87
CA GLN A 97 -29.64 -1.75 3.08
C GLN A 97 -30.29 -0.41 2.82
N GLN A 98 -31.51 -0.25 3.32
CA GLN A 98 -32.26 1.00 3.20
C GLN A 98 -32.37 1.70 4.55
N TYR A 99 -32.30 3.03 4.54
CA TYR A 99 -32.47 3.88 5.72
C TYR A 99 -32.84 5.32 5.39
N GLY A 100 -33.44 6.00 6.36
CA GLY A 100 -33.81 7.41 6.25
C GLY A 100 -32.70 8.35 6.70
N ILE A 101 -32.54 9.48 6.01
CA ILE A 101 -31.69 10.60 6.42
C ILE A 101 -32.43 11.94 6.28
N ASN A 102 -32.04 12.91 7.10
CA ASN A 102 -32.42 14.30 6.88
C ASN A 102 -31.59 14.87 5.70
N PRO A 103 -32.21 15.37 4.62
CA PRO A 103 -31.47 15.82 3.45
C PRO A 103 -30.62 17.09 3.67
N VAL A 104 -30.85 17.85 4.74
CA VAL A 104 -30.09 19.07 5.07
C VAL A 104 -28.90 18.75 5.96
N THR A 105 -29.14 18.00 7.05
CA THR A 105 -28.11 17.69 8.06
C THR A 105 -27.35 16.40 7.75
N GLN A 106 -27.89 15.54 6.89
CA GLN A 106 -27.43 14.17 6.61
C GLN A 106 -27.46 13.24 7.82
N GLU A 107 -28.13 13.64 8.90
CA GLU A 107 -28.32 12.82 10.09
C GLU A 107 -29.32 11.70 9.81
N HIS A 108 -29.07 10.51 10.33
CA HIS A 108 -30.00 9.39 10.24
C HIS A 108 -31.31 9.69 10.98
N VAL A 109 -32.43 9.30 10.37
CA VAL A 109 -33.77 9.46 10.93
C VAL A 109 -34.34 8.08 11.31
N PRO A 110 -34.67 7.83 12.58
CA PRO A 110 -35.29 6.57 13.02
C PRO A 110 -36.65 6.31 12.35
N GLY A 111 -37.05 5.05 12.27
CA GLY A 111 -38.33 4.62 11.73
C GLY A 111 -38.36 4.37 10.22
N TYR A 112 -37.21 4.49 9.54
CA TYR A 112 -37.07 4.26 8.10
C TYR A 112 -36.07 3.13 7.83
N GLY A 113 -36.41 2.26 6.88
CA GLY A 113 -35.55 1.14 6.49
C GLY A 113 -35.69 -0.10 7.37
N ASN A 114 -34.65 -0.94 7.38
CA ASN A 114 -34.65 -2.21 8.11
C ASN A 114 -34.23 -2.09 9.59
N ARG A 115 -33.58 -0.99 9.97
CA ARG A 115 -33.00 -0.78 11.31
C ARG A 115 -32.88 0.72 11.61
N ASP A 116 -33.12 1.07 12.87
CA ASP A 116 -32.85 2.43 13.37
C ASP A 116 -31.34 2.69 13.44
N ARG A 117 -30.91 3.78 12.80
CA ARG A 117 -29.50 4.20 12.74
C ARG A 117 -29.32 5.53 13.46
N LYS A 118 -28.10 5.75 13.97
CA LYS A 118 -27.69 7.00 14.63
C LYS A 118 -26.43 7.54 13.97
N GLY A 119 -26.25 8.86 14.03
CA GLY A 119 -25.11 9.52 13.40
C GLY A 119 -25.47 10.08 12.04
N TYR A 120 -24.50 10.12 11.14
CA TYR A 120 -24.59 10.79 9.84
C TYR A 120 -24.30 9.83 8.70
N LEU A 121 -24.83 10.15 7.50
CA LEU A 121 -24.50 9.43 6.26
C LEU A 121 -22.98 9.34 6.05
N PHE A 122 -22.28 10.46 6.23
CA PHE A 122 -20.82 10.53 6.24
C PHE A 122 -20.32 11.25 7.50
N ALA A 123 -20.66 12.54 7.61
CA ALA A 123 -20.25 13.37 8.74
C ALA A 123 -21.16 14.62 8.88
N PRO A 124 -21.13 15.30 10.04
CA PRO A 124 -21.73 16.62 10.18
C PRO A 124 -21.16 17.63 9.18
N ARG A 125 -21.98 18.61 8.79
CA ARG A 125 -21.51 19.79 8.04
C ARG A 125 -20.85 20.81 8.95
N ASN A 126 -19.88 21.55 8.44
CA ASN A 126 -19.09 22.55 9.18
C ASN A 126 -18.46 21.98 10.45
N LEU A 127 -17.80 20.82 10.31
CA LEU A 127 -17.01 20.21 11.38
C LEU A 127 -15.98 21.22 11.90
N LYS A 128 -15.90 21.33 13.23
CA LYS A 128 -14.77 22.02 13.84
C LYS A 128 -13.67 21.04 14.14
N GLU A 129 -12.44 21.52 13.98
CA GLU A 129 -11.25 20.75 14.30
C GLU A 129 -11.31 20.19 15.73
N GLY A 130 -11.11 18.88 15.86
CA GLY A 130 -11.17 18.16 17.13
C GLY A 130 -12.57 17.73 17.61
N GLU A 131 -13.66 18.09 16.92
CA GLU A 131 -15.01 17.64 17.31
C GLU A 131 -15.23 16.17 16.88
N PRO A 132 -15.55 15.25 17.81
CA PRO A 132 -15.93 13.88 17.49
C PRO A 132 -17.38 13.79 17.03
N PHE A 133 -17.73 12.71 16.34
CA PHE A 133 -19.11 12.42 15.95
C PHE A 133 -19.36 10.92 15.79
N THR A 134 -20.63 10.53 15.88
CA THR A 134 -21.06 9.17 15.57
C THR A 134 -21.24 9.02 14.06
N TYR A 135 -20.52 8.08 13.47
CA TYR A 135 -20.73 7.58 12.11
C TYR A 135 -21.48 6.26 12.19
N TRP A 136 -22.42 5.98 11.28
CA TRP A 136 -22.97 4.62 11.17
C TRP A 136 -22.16 3.88 10.12
N HIS A 137 -21.34 2.93 10.53
CA HIS A 137 -20.56 2.12 9.61
C HIS A 137 -21.49 1.22 8.80
N ILE A 138 -21.80 1.62 7.57
CA ILE A 138 -22.84 0.94 6.80
C ILE A 138 -22.39 -0.46 6.33
N ASN A 139 -21.10 -0.68 5.99
CA ASN A 139 -20.62 -2.02 5.61
C ASN A 139 -20.85 -3.07 6.70
N TYR A 140 -20.68 -2.69 7.97
CA TYR A 140 -20.90 -3.58 9.11
C TYR A 140 -22.24 -3.31 9.81
N ASP A 141 -23.04 -2.37 9.31
CA ASP A 141 -24.32 -1.93 9.88
C ASP A 141 -24.27 -1.66 11.41
N GLY A 142 -23.27 -0.92 11.86
CA GLY A 142 -23.06 -0.62 13.29
C GLY A 142 -22.49 0.78 13.57
N PRO A 143 -22.74 1.38 14.74
CA PRO A 143 -22.24 2.72 15.08
C PRO A 143 -20.72 2.71 15.31
N ALA A 144 -20.03 3.76 14.85
CA ALA A 144 -18.62 4.06 15.07
C ALA A 144 -18.52 5.43 15.73
N GLU A 145 -17.86 5.50 16.89
CA GLU A 145 -17.55 6.79 17.52
C GLU A 145 -16.21 7.27 16.97
N LEU A 146 -16.24 8.31 16.14
CA LEU A 146 -15.05 8.80 15.44
C LEU A 146 -14.30 9.83 16.29
N THR A 147 -13.01 9.60 16.45
CA THR A 147 -12.09 10.49 17.17
C THR A 147 -11.16 11.20 16.18
N TYR A 148 -10.99 12.50 16.35
CA TYR A 148 -10.13 13.31 15.48
C TYR A 148 -8.65 12.98 15.69
N VAL A 149 -7.93 12.74 14.59
CA VAL A 149 -6.51 12.43 14.57
C VAL A 149 -5.69 13.64 14.11
N GLY A 150 -6.10 14.30 13.02
CA GLY A 150 -5.32 15.39 12.43
C GLY A 150 -5.87 15.89 11.09
N LYS A 151 -5.05 16.68 10.39
CA LYS A 151 -5.37 17.17 9.03
C LYS A 151 -4.47 16.51 8.01
N GLU A 152 -5.04 16.26 6.83
CA GLU A 152 -4.31 15.77 5.67
C GLU A 152 -4.83 16.44 4.41
N VAL A 153 -3.95 16.71 3.45
CA VAL A 153 -4.34 17.23 2.14
C VAL A 153 -4.37 16.07 1.15
N LEU A 154 -5.56 15.70 0.69
CA LEU A 154 -5.79 14.62 -0.26
C LEU A 154 -6.26 15.20 -1.60
N SER A 155 -5.48 14.99 -2.67
CA SER A 155 -5.80 15.50 -4.02
C SER A 155 -6.19 16.98 -4.04
N GLY A 156 -5.46 17.82 -3.29
CA GLY A 156 -5.72 19.26 -3.17
C GLY A 156 -6.79 19.67 -2.16
N VAL A 157 -7.43 18.73 -1.45
CA VAL A 157 -8.48 18.99 -0.47
C VAL A 157 -7.96 18.84 0.95
N GLU A 158 -8.07 19.88 1.77
CA GLU A 158 -7.87 19.75 3.21
C GLU A 158 -9.00 18.88 3.80
N THR A 159 -8.61 17.80 4.45
CA THR A 159 -9.51 16.85 5.10
C THR A 159 -9.15 16.69 6.57
N TYR A 160 -10.15 16.37 7.39
CA TYR A 160 -9.96 15.97 8.78
C TYR A 160 -9.94 14.45 8.84
N HIS A 161 -8.85 13.91 9.37
CA HIS A 161 -8.64 12.49 9.59
C HIS A 161 -9.24 12.07 10.93
N TYR A 162 -10.06 11.02 10.89
CA TYR A 162 -10.74 10.43 12.04
C TYR A 162 -10.50 8.93 12.10
N GLU A 163 -10.43 8.38 13.31
CA GLU A 163 -10.31 6.94 13.55
C GLU A 163 -11.36 6.43 14.54
N SER A 164 -11.65 5.13 14.50
CA SER A 164 -12.48 4.44 15.49
C SER A 164 -12.04 2.99 15.67
N PHE A 165 -11.99 2.55 16.92
CA PHE A 165 -11.65 1.20 17.31
C PHE A 165 -12.87 0.50 17.92
N TYR A 166 -13.23 -0.66 17.40
CA TYR A 166 -14.32 -1.49 17.93
C TYR A 166 -13.87 -2.44 19.04
N GLU A 167 -12.86 -2.05 19.82
CA GLU A 167 -12.30 -2.90 20.87
C GLU A 167 -13.35 -3.23 21.94
N GLY A 168 -13.70 -4.53 22.04
CA GLY A 168 -14.57 -5.06 23.09
C GLY A 168 -16.07 -4.94 22.85
N VAL A 169 -16.51 -4.36 21.73
CA VAL A 169 -17.92 -4.38 21.28
C VAL A 169 -17.97 -4.86 19.83
N PRO A 170 -17.67 -6.15 19.58
CA PRO A 170 -17.68 -6.70 18.24
C PRO A 170 -19.03 -6.53 17.54
N ILE A 171 -18.98 -6.33 16.22
CA ILE A 171 -20.19 -6.22 15.41
C ILE A 171 -20.59 -7.61 14.95
N ASP A 172 -21.81 -8.04 15.30
CA ASP A 172 -22.34 -9.33 14.88
C ASP A 172 -22.77 -9.29 13.41
N GLN A 173 -22.13 -10.12 12.58
CA GLN A 173 -22.40 -10.27 11.15
C GLN A 173 -23.01 -11.64 10.82
N THR A 174 -23.47 -12.39 11.82
CA THR A 174 -23.96 -13.76 11.68
C THR A 174 -25.12 -13.88 10.67
N GLU A 175 -26.06 -12.94 10.68
CA GLU A 175 -27.17 -12.94 9.71
C GLU A 175 -26.67 -12.65 8.28
N ASN A 176 -25.80 -11.63 8.14
CA ASN A 176 -25.24 -11.19 6.86
C ASN A 176 -24.33 -12.25 6.22
N LEU A 177 -23.71 -13.11 7.03
CA LEU A 177 -22.75 -14.14 6.62
C LEU A 177 -23.27 -15.56 6.87
N SER A 178 -24.59 -15.74 6.89
CA SER A 178 -25.28 -17.04 7.05
C SER A 178 -25.02 -18.05 5.92
N GLY A 179 -24.29 -17.66 4.87
CA GLY A 179 -23.81 -18.59 3.84
C GLY A 179 -22.50 -19.30 4.19
N LEU A 180 -21.83 -18.93 5.29
CA LEU A 180 -20.55 -19.51 5.68
C LEU A 180 -20.72 -20.88 6.37
N PRO A 181 -19.70 -21.76 6.30
CA PRO A 181 -19.77 -23.08 6.92
C PRO A 181 -20.06 -23.02 8.43
N GLY A 182 -21.20 -23.60 8.84
CA GLY A 182 -21.66 -23.67 10.22
C GLY A 182 -22.28 -22.38 10.76
N VAL A 183 -22.48 -21.35 9.93
CA VAL A 183 -23.10 -20.07 10.32
C VAL A 183 -24.52 -20.01 9.76
N PRO A 184 -25.57 -19.76 10.56
CA PRO A 184 -25.57 -19.48 12.00
C PRO A 184 -25.79 -20.74 12.87
N GLU A 185 -25.75 -21.94 12.30
CA GLU A 185 -26.29 -23.14 12.97
C GLU A 185 -25.43 -23.65 14.14
N GLU A 186 -24.10 -23.51 14.02
CA GLU A 186 -23.12 -24.01 14.98
C GLU A 186 -22.34 -22.87 15.63
N ARG A 187 -22.15 -21.76 14.91
CA ARG A 187 -21.30 -20.63 15.31
C ARG A 187 -21.78 -19.34 14.65
N GLY A 188 -21.44 -18.21 15.25
CA GLY A 188 -21.68 -16.89 14.68
C GLY A 188 -20.42 -16.27 14.12
N ILE A 189 -20.55 -15.11 13.46
CA ILE A 189 -19.43 -14.28 13.02
C ILE A 189 -19.52 -12.93 13.72
N ILE A 190 -18.40 -12.52 14.30
CA ILE A 190 -18.17 -11.15 14.74
C ILE A 190 -17.00 -10.52 14.01
N VAL A 191 -17.07 -9.22 13.80
CA VAL A 191 -15.98 -8.42 13.23
C VAL A 191 -15.55 -7.31 14.18
N GLU A 192 -14.25 -7.03 14.19
CA GLU A 192 -13.63 -5.96 14.96
C GLU A 192 -12.83 -5.05 14.01
N PRO A 193 -13.49 -4.06 13.40
CA PRO A 193 -12.80 -3.15 12.49
C PRO A 193 -12.03 -2.06 13.25
N HIS A 194 -10.87 -1.71 12.73
CA HIS A 194 -10.25 -0.40 12.92
C HIS A 194 -10.58 0.45 11.71
N LEU A 195 -11.42 1.47 11.89
CA LEU A 195 -11.94 2.32 10.82
C LEU A 195 -11.21 3.67 10.81
N GLU A 196 -10.83 4.13 9.61
CA GLU A 196 -10.28 5.47 9.39
C GLU A 196 -11.01 6.20 8.25
N LEU A 197 -11.43 7.45 8.49
CA LEU A 197 -12.13 8.32 7.52
C LEU A 197 -11.42 9.66 7.34
N TRP A 198 -11.43 10.18 6.12
CA TRP A 198 -11.01 11.54 5.80
C TRP A 198 -12.19 12.34 5.26
N ILE A 199 -12.57 13.38 5.99
CA ILE A 199 -13.77 14.16 5.75
C ILE A 199 -13.41 15.58 5.33
N GLU A 200 -14.04 16.09 4.27
CA GLU A 200 -13.98 17.52 3.96
C GLU A 200 -14.83 18.30 4.97
N PRO A 201 -14.24 19.24 5.74
CA PRO A 201 -14.85 19.74 6.96
C PRO A 201 -16.08 20.64 6.74
N ILE A 202 -16.20 21.31 5.60
CA ILE A 202 -17.30 22.25 5.35
C ILE A 202 -18.58 21.49 4.98
N THR A 203 -18.46 20.55 4.05
CA THR A 203 -19.57 19.81 3.45
C THR A 203 -19.89 18.50 4.16
N GLY A 204 -18.96 17.98 4.98
CA GLY A 204 -19.06 16.67 5.63
C GLY A 204 -18.86 15.51 4.64
N TYR A 205 -18.34 15.77 3.44
CA TYR A 205 -18.20 14.77 2.39
C TYR A 205 -17.02 13.81 2.66
N LEU A 206 -17.24 12.52 2.40
CA LEU A 206 -16.22 11.48 2.57
C LEU A 206 -15.24 11.48 1.38
N VAL A 207 -13.97 11.77 1.64
CA VAL A 207 -12.91 11.81 0.63
C VAL A 207 -12.15 10.49 0.55
N LYS A 208 -11.74 9.96 1.71
CA LYS A 208 -11.03 8.67 1.82
C LYS A 208 -11.63 7.82 2.94
N TYR A 209 -11.63 6.51 2.73
CA TYR A 209 -12.02 5.48 3.69
C TYR A 209 -10.97 4.37 3.66
N GLN A 210 -10.60 3.85 4.83
CA GLN A 210 -9.90 2.57 4.95
C GLN A 210 -10.32 1.85 6.24
N ASP A 211 -10.22 0.53 6.23
CA ASP A 211 -10.34 -0.29 7.44
C ASP A 211 -9.30 -1.42 7.49
N ASP A 212 -8.99 -1.85 8.71
CA ASP A 212 -8.23 -3.06 9.01
C ASP A 212 -9.08 -3.89 9.98
N THR A 213 -9.62 -5.01 9.49
CA THR A 213 -10.71 -5.74 10.15
C THR A 213 -10.35 -7.19 10.39
N ILE A 214 -10.49 -7.64 11.64
CA ILE A 214 -10.37 -9.05 11.98
C ILE A 214 -11.76 -9.63 12.25
N ALA A 215 -12.09 -10.71 11.57
CA ALA A 215 -13.32 -11.47 11.75
C ALA A 215 -13.04 -12.78 12.48
N TYR A 216 -13.91 -13.11 13.43
CA TYR A 216 -13.83 -14.34 14.23
C TYR A 216 -15.13 -15.13 14.13
N TYR A 217 -14.98 -16.46 14.07
CA TYR A 217 -16.03 -17.35 14.53
C TYR A 217 -16.18 -17.23 16.04
N TYR A 218 -17.42 -17.21 16.52
CA TYR A 218 -17.71 -17.11 17.94
C TYR A 218 -18.86 -18.05 18.35
N ASP A 219 -18.86 -18.46 19.63
CA ASP A 219 -19.93 -19.26 20.21
C ASP A 219 -21.13 -18.36 20.55
N GLN A 220 -22.28 -18.67 19.95
CA GLN A 220 -23.46 -17.82 20.09
C GLN A 220 -24.07 -17.83 21.49
N GLU A 221 -23.84 -18.88 22.30
CA GLU A 221 -24.32 -18.99 23.67
C GLU A 221 -23.36 -18.31 24.66
N THR A 222 -22.07 -18.63 24.60
CA THR A 222 -21.07 -18.13 25.56
C THR A 222 -20.53 -16.75 25.19
N LYS A 223 -20.69 -16.34 23.92
CA LYS A 223 -20.10 -15.13 23.33
C LYS A 223 -18.57 -15.14 23.29
N GLU A 224 -17.93 -16.30 23.45
CA GLU A 224 -16.48 -16.46 23.36
C GLU A 224 -16.01 -16.61 21.91
N LYS A 225 -14.83 -16.05 21.59
CA LYS A 225 -14.16 -16.23 20.29
C LYS A 225 -13.65 -17.67 20.17
N ILE A 226 -13.96 -18.33 19.05
CA ILE A 226 -13.54 -19.70 18.75
C ILE A 226 -12.22 -19.67 17.96
N ALA A 227 -12.25 -19.08 16.77
CA ALA A 227 -11.11 -19.02 15.85
C ALA A 227 -11.23 -17.80 14.94
N PRO A 228 -10.11 -17.24 14.44
CA PRO A 228 -10.16 -16.27 13.35
C PRO A 228 -10.78 -16.91 12.11
N TRP A 229 -11.50 -16.12 11.32
CA TRP A 229 -12.05 -16.54 10.03
C TRP A 229 -11.34 -15.83 8.88
N ASN A 230 -11.21 -14.51 8.98
CA ASN A 230 -10.60 -13.68 7.95
C ASN A 230 -9.94 -12.47 8.62
N HIS A 231 -8.82 -12.03 8.07
CA HIS A 231 -8.22 -10.73 8.36
C HIS A 231 -8.19 -9.96 7.06
N PHE A 232 -9.03 -8.96 6.93
CA PHE A 232 -9.16 -8.23 5.67
C PHE A 232 -8.98 -6.74 5.86
N LYS A 233 -8.49 -6.11 4.79
CA LYS A 233 -8.18 -4.68 4.80
C LYS A 233 -8.78 -4.04 3.58
N ASN A 234 -9.51 -2.95 3.80
CA ASN A 234 -10.19 -2.21 2.77
C ASN A 234 -9.56 -0.83 2.62
N SER A 235 -9.35 -0.36 1.40
CA SER A 235 -8.92 1.02 1.14
C SER A 235 -9.56 1.54 -0.15
N LEU A 236 -9.97 2.80 -0.16
CA LEU A 236 -10.41 3.42 -1.41
C LEU A 236 -9.28 3.47 -2.42
N SER A 237 -9.64 3.23 -3.69
CA SER A 237 -8.66 3.39 -4.75
C SER A 237 -8.20 4.85 -4.84
N ARG A 238 -6.95 5.11 -5.26
CA ARG A 238 -6.46 6.49 -5.48
C ARG A 238 -7.33 7.28 -6.45
N SER A 239 -7.86 6.64 -7.49
CA SER A 239 -8.81 7.26 -8.42
C SER A 239 -10.13 7.63 -7.73
N SER A 240 -10.63 6.77 -6.85
CA SER A 240 -11.83 7.08 -6.05
C SER A 240 -11.57 8.24 -5.08
N ILE A 241 -10.40 8.29 -4.44
CA ILE A 241 -10.01 9.41 -3.57
C ILE A 241 -9.96 10.72 -4.37
N ALA A 242 -9.37 10.71 -5.57
CA ALA A 242 -9.31 11.90 -6.43
C ALA A 242 -10.70 12.35 -6.89
N ASN A 243 -11.55 11.42 -7.33
CA ASN A 243 -12.93 11.72 -7.73
C ASN A 243 -13.75 12.28 -6.56
N ASN A 244 -13.60 11.69 -5.36
CA ASN A 244 -14.28 12.16 -4.16
C ASN A 244 -13.78 13.54 -3.72
N ALA A 245 -12.48 13.80 -3.86
CA ALA A 245 -11.89 15.11 -3.59
C ALA A 245 -12.45 16.18 -4.55
N GLU A 246 -12.55 15.88 -5.85
CA GLU A 246 -13.16 16.78 -6.84
C GLU A 246 -14.64 17.06 -6.54
N ALA A 247 -15.40 16.00 -6.19
CA ALA A 247 -16.79 16.12 -5.77
C ALA A 247 -16.94 16.98 -4.51
N ALA A 248 -16.07 16.78 -3.52
CA ALA A 248 -16.05 17.57 -2.29
C ALA A 248 -15.74 19.06 -2.56
N LEU A 249 -14.76 19.37 -3.43
CA LEU A 249 -14.45 20.74 -3.85
C LEU A 249 -15.62 21.40 -4.58
N SER A 250 -16.25 20.66 -5.49
CA SER A 250 -17.42 21.13 -6.24
C SER A 250 -18.58 21.44 -5.29
N LEU A 251 -18.84 20.56 -4.33
CA LEU A 251 -19.88 20.76 -3.32
C LEU A 251 -19.55 21.92 -2.36
N ARG A 252 -18.27 22.08 -1.99
CA ARG A 252 -17.77 23.21 -1.18
C ARG A 252 -17.97 24.54 -1.90
N GLN A 253 -17.60 24.61 -3.17
CA GLN A 253 -17.78 25.80 -4.00
C GLN A 253 -19.27 26.13 -4.22
N TYR A 254 -20.10 25.11 -4.46
CA TYR A 254 -21.54 25.26 -4.54
C TYR A 254 -22.12 25.83 -3.25
N THR A 255 -21.75 25.24 -2.11
CA THR A 255 -22.18 25.67 -0.77
C THR A 255 -21.79 27.12 -0.52
N PHE A 256 -20.54 27.47 -0.82
CA PHE A 256 -20.02 28.83 -0.69
C PHE A 256 -20.81 29.82 -1.57
N ASN A 257 -21.12 29.46 -2.81
CA ASN A 257 -21.86 30.32 -3.73
C ASN A 257 -23.29 30.59 -3.23
N VAL A 258 -23.99 29.54 -2.79
CA VAL A 258 -25.37 29.63 -2.28
C VAL A 258 -25.43 30.41 -0.99
N GLN A 259 -24.50 30.19 -0.06
CA GLN A 259 -24.51 30.83 1.25
C GLN A 259 -24.00 32.27 1.22
N TYR A 260 -22.97 32.58 0.42
CA TYR A 260 -22.26 33.86 0.53
C TYR A 260 -22.34 34.70 -0.73
N VAL A 261 -22.07 34.11 -1.90
CA VAL A 261 -21.95 34.88 -3.16
C VAL A 261 -23.29 35.45 -3.61
N ILE A 262 -24.34 34.63 -3.65
CA ILE A 262 -25.65 35.08 -4.13
C ILE A 262 -26.24 36.16 -3.21
N PRO A 263 -26.28 35.99 -1.87
CA PRO A 263 -26.74 37.04 -0.97
C PRO A 263 -25.92 38.33 -1.06
N PHE A 264 -24.60 38.21 -1.21
CA PHE A 264 -23.71 39.35 -1.39
C PHE A 264 -24.05 40.12 -2.68
N LEU A 265 -24.26 39.42 -3.79
CA LEU A 265 -24.66 40.06 -5.05
C LEU A 265 -26.04 40.72 -4.95
N LEU A 266 -27.01 40.10 -4.28
CA LEU A 266 -28.32 40.72 -4.01
C LEU A 266 -28.16 42.02 -3.20
N PHE A 267 -27.26 42.03 -2.20
CA PHE A 267 -26.94 43.23 -1.42
C PHE A 267 -26.24 44.31 -2.26
N VAL A 268 -25.26 43.94 -3.09
CA VAL A 268 -24.57 44.86 -4.01
C VAL A 268 -25.56 45.49 -4.99
N ILE A 269 -26.50 44.70 -5.52
CA ILE A 269 -27.55 45.19 -6.41
C ILE A 269 -28.45 46.17 -5.66
N ALA A 270 -28.91 45.82 -4.45
CA ALA A 270 -29.71 46.70 -3.60
C ALA A 270 -29.01 48.04 -3.36
N LEU A 271 -27.71 48.01 -3.05
CA LEU A 271 -26.90 49.19 -2.78
C LEU A 271 -26.70 50.05 -4.03
N SER A 272 -26.42 49.43 -5.19
CA SER A 272 -26.26 50.14 -6.46
C SER A 272 -27.55 50.89 -6.86
N ILE A 273 -28.72 50.27 -6.64
CA ILE A 273 -30.03 50.86 -6.92
C ILE A 273 -30.29 52.04 -5.98
N LEU A 274 -29.93 51.92 -4.70
CA LEU A 274 -30.09 53.01 -3.72
C LEU A 274 -29.23 54.23 -4.09
N LEU A 275 -28.04 53.99 -4.63
CA LEU A 275 -27.09 55.00 -5.06
C LEU A 275 -27.34 55.54 -6.47
N TRP A 276 -28.39 55.09 -7.18
CA TRP A 276 -28.64 55.43 -8.60
C TRP A 276 -28.74 56.92 -8.90
N GLY A 277 -29.05 57.75 -7.90
CA GLY A 277 -28.98 59.21 -8.01
C GLY A 277 -27.58 59.76 -8.31
N ARG A 278 -26.53 58.95 -8.13
CA ARG A 278 -25.13 59.19 -8.51
C ARG A 278 -24.66 58.02 -9.37
N ARG A 279 -25.00 58.06 -10.66
CA ARG A 279 -24.81 56.93 -11.59
C ARG A 279 -23.38 56.36 -11.61
N GLU A 280 -22.36 57.21 -11.57
CA GLU A 280 -20.95 56.78 -11.55
C GLU A 280 -20.62 55.97 -10.30
N VAL A 281 -21.12 56.40 -9.13
CA VAL A 281 -20.94 55.69 -7.86
C VAL A 281 -21.71 54.36 -7.85
N ALA A 282 -22.95 54.37 -8.36
CA ALA A 282 -23.78 53.16 -8.46
C ALA A 282 -23.14 52.08 -9.36
N LEU A 283 -22.65 52.48 -10.54
CA LEU A 283 -21.94 51.60 -11.46
C LEU A 283 -20.63 51.09 -10.85
N GLY A 284 -19.88 51.97 -10.17
CA GLY A 284 -18.64 51.59 -9.47
C GLY A 284 -18.87 50.51 -8.40
N VAL A 285 -19.93 50.64 -7.59
CA VAL A 285 -20.31 49.63 -6.57
C VAL A 285 -20.67 48.30 -7.21
N LEU A 286 -21.47 48.31 -8.29
CA LEU A 286 -21.88 47.09 -8.97
C LEU A 286 -20.69 46.34 -9.59
N VAL A 287 -19.84 47.07 -10.32
CA VAL A 287 -18.63 46.51 -10.95
C VAL A 287 -17.67 45.98 -9.90
N PHE A 288 -17.43 46.75 -8.83
CA PHE A 288 -16.59 46.30 -7.72
C PHE A 288 -17.13 45.03 -7.06
N GLY A 289 -18.44 44.95 -6.80
CA GLY A 289 -19.05 43.77 -6.21
C GLY A 289 -18.95 42.53 -7.12
N ILE A 290 -19.15 42.67 -8.43
CA ILE A 290 -18.97 41.57 -9.39
C ILE A 290 -17.50 41.12 -9.40
N ILE A 291 -16.55 42.05 -9.50
CA ILE A 291 -15.12 41.74 -9.50
C ILE A 291 -14.72 41.05 -8.18
N MET A 292 -15.17 41.55 -7.03
CA MET A 292 -14.91 40.91 -5.74
C MET A 292 -15.51 39.52 -5.65
N SER A 293 -16.73 39.30 -6.13
CA SER A 293 -17.33 37.96 -6.17
C SER A 293 -16.54 37.00 -7.06
N PHE A 294 -15.98 37.49 -8.18
CA PHE A 294 -15.15 36.70 -9.08
C PHE A 294 -13.78 36.39 -8.48
N ILE A 295 -13.12 37.36 -7.83
CA ILE A 295 -11.83 37.17 -7.15
C ILE A 295 -11.98 36.17 -6.00
N VAL A 296 -13.03 36.32 -5.18
CA VAL A 296 -13.31 35.40 -4.07
C VAL A 296 -13.67 34.02 -4.62
N GLY A 297 -14.50 33.94 -5.67
CA GLY A 297 -14.79 32.69 -6.37
C GLY A 297 -13.50 31.98 -6.84
N MET A 298 -12.62 32.67 -7.56
CA MET A 298 -11.34 32.12 -8.00
C MET A 298 -10.43 31.67 -6.85
N TYR A 299 -10.46 32.36 -5.69
CA TYR A 299 -9.70 31.93 -4.52
C TYR A 299 -10.20 30.59 -3.97
N TYR A 300 -11.51 30.38 -3.94
CA TYR A 300 -12.12 29.12 -3.49
C TYR A 300 -12.12 27.99 -4.55
N SER A 301 -12.00 28.35 -5.83
CA SER A 301 -11.91 27.41 -6.96
C SER A 301 -10.47 26.96 -7.30
N ARG A 302 -9.45 27.43 -6.59
CA ARG A 302 -8.03 27.24 -6.94
C ARG A 302 -7.53 25.79 -6.81
N ASP A 303 -8.33 24.90 -6.24
CA ASP A 303 -7.98 23.48 -5.99
C ASP A 303 -8.48 22.50 -7.07
N LEU A 304 -9.20 22.95 -8.10
CA LEU A 304 -9.70 22.07 -9.17
C LEU A 304 -8.67 21.93 -10.31
N GLY A 305 -7.59 21.19 -10.05
CA GLY A 305 -6.68 20.73 -11.08
C GLY A 305 -6.92 19.25 -11.38
N GLU A 306 -7.40 18.91 -12.58
CA GLU A 306 -7.31 17.55 -13.10
C GLU A 306 -5.82 17.23 -13.31
N GLU A 307 -5.21 16.59 -12.31
CA GLU A 307 -3.91 15.96 -12.49
C GLU A 307 -4.16 14.55 -13.01
N GLN A 308 -4.02 14.34 -14.32
CA GLN A 308 -3.72 13.01 -14.84
C GLN A 308 -2.38 12.60 -14.25
N THR A 309 -2.44 11.89 -13.13
CA THR A 309 -1.25 11.50 -12.35
C THR A 309 -0.57 10.33 -13.02
N THR A 310 0.41 10.62 -13.87
CA THR A 310 1.45 9.64 -14.19
C THR A 310 2.20 9.35 -12.90
N PHE A 311 2.09 8.14 -12.37
CA PHE A 311 2.80 7.73 -11.16
C PHE A 311 4.30 7.75 -11.41
N LYS A 312 5.07 8.26 -10.46
CA LYS A 312 6.54 8.22 -10.52
C LYS A 312 7.08 7.22 -9.51
N ILE A 313 7.89 6.27 -9.98
CA ILE A 313 8.62 5.34 -9.09
C ILE A 313 10.11 5.66 -9.14
N GLY A 314 10.70 5.97 -7.98
CA GLY A 314 12.14 6.11 -7.82
C GLY A 314 12.81 4.74 -7.64
N ILE A 315 13.72 4.36 -8.53
CA ILE A 315 14.43 3.09 -8.48
C ILE A 315 15.79 3.29 -7.77
N ALA A 316 15.95 2.77 -6.55
CA ALA A 316 17.14 3.00 -5.73
C ALA A 316 18.09 1.79 -5.76
N TRP A 317 19.25 1.94 -6.43
CA TRP A 317 20.25 0.89 -6.58
C TRP A 317 21.43 1.12 -5.64
N TRP A 318 21.72 0.12 -4.82
CA TRP A 318 22.91 0.13 -3.97
C TRP A 318 24.18 -0.18 -4.76
N VAL A 319 24.14 -1.21 -5.60
CA VAL A 319 25.24 -1.72 -6.45
C VAL A 319 24.68 -2.22 -7.79
N GLU A 320 25.54 -2.34 -8.81
CA GLU A 320 25.18 -2.95 -10.10
C GLU A 320 25.21 -4.49 -10.06
N GLY A 321 24.45 -5.14 -10.96
CA GLY A 321 24.46 -6.60 -11.11
C GLY A 321 23.30 -7.15 -11.93
N SER A 322 23.56 -8.20 -12.72
CA SER A 322 22.55 -8.83 -13.60
C SER A 322 21.35 -9.40 -12.84
N LEU A 323 21.57 -9.87 -11.60
CA LEU A 323 20.50 -10.32 -10.71
C LEU A 323 19.53 -9.18 -10.37
N PHE A 324 20.04 -7.97 -10.13
CA PHE A 324 19.24 -6.79 -9.80
C PHE A 324 18.47 -6.27 -11.03
N GLU A 325 19.07 -6.33 -12.22
CA GLU A 325 18.38 -6.04 -13.48
C GLU A 325 17.23 -7.01 -13.74
N ARG A 326 17.47 -8.32 -13.55
CA ARG A 326 16.45 -9.36 -13.69
C ARG A 326 15.30 -9.13 -12.71
N ASN A 327 15.62 -8.70 -11.49
CA ASN A 327 14.66 -8.35 -10.47
C ASN A 327 13.81 -7.13 -10.84
N LEU A 328 14.44 -6.04 -11.33
CA LEU A 328 13.72 -4.87 -11.82
C LEU A 328 12.79 -5.22 -13.00
N LYS A 329 13.21 -6.14 -13.88
CA LYS A 329 12.36 -6.61 -14.98
C LYS A 329 11.09 -7.31 -14.46
N GLY A 330 11.21 -8.14 -13.42
CA GLY A 330 10.06 -8.77 -12.76
C GLY A 330 9.13 -7.76 -12.12
N PHE A 331 9.70 -6.75 -11.44
CA PHE A 331 8.95 -5.65 -10.84
C PHE A 331 8.11 -4.87 -11.87
N LYS A 332 8.73 -4.47 -12.98
CA LYS A 332 8.05 -3.78 -14.08
C LYS A 332 7.00 -4.65 -14.77
N ASP A 333 7.24 -5.95 -14.92
CA ASP A 333 6.27 -6.91 -15.50
C ASP A 333 4.99 -6.98 -14.65
N ALA A 334 5.11 -7.10 -13.33
CA ALA A 334 3.97 -7.13 -12.42
C ALA A 334 3.13 -5.84 -12.48
N LEU A 335 3.78 -4.67 -12.46
CA LEU A 335 3.10 -3.38 -12.63
C LEU A 335 2.38 -3.28 -13.97
N THR A 336 3.01 -3.73 -15.05
CA THR A 336 2.40 -3.75 -16.39
C THR A 336 1.15 -4.63 -16.42
N ARG A 337 1.20 -5.83 -15.81
CA ARG A 337 0.06 -6.74 -15.70
C ARG A 337 -1.08 -6.16 -14.86
N ALA A 338 -0.76 -5.33 -13.87
CA ALA A 338 -1.73 -4.59 -13.08
C ALA A 338 -2.28 -3.33 -13.80
N GLY A 339 -1.86 -3.06 -15.05
CA GLY A 339 -2.35 -1.93 -15.84
C GLY A 339 -1.50 -0.66 -15.73
N PHE A 340 -0.37 -0.69 -15.03
CA PHE A 340 0.60 0.41 -14.97
C PHE A 340 1.63 0.27 -16.10
N VAL A 341 1.39 0.97 -17.20
CA VAL A 341 2.16 0.88 -18.44
C VAL A 341 3.12 2.07 -18.57
N GLU A 342 4.41 1.77 -18.69
CA GLU A 342 5.48 2.77 -18.81
C GLU A 342 5.22 3.74 -19.96
N GLY A 343 5.31 5.05 -19.68
CA GLY A 343 5.05 6.11 -20.66
C GLY A 343 3.56 6.40 -20.93
N HIS A 344 2.65 5.68 -20.25
CA HIS A 344 1.21 5.99 -20.27
C HIS A 344 0.73 6.56 -18.94
N ASN A 345 0.83 5.78 -17.86
CA ASN A 345 0.36 6.14 -16.52
C ASN A 345 1.40 5.86 -15.42
N ILE A 346 2.61 5.44 -15.79
CA ILE A 346 3.75 5.30 -14.89
C ILE A 346 5.06 5.75 -15.56
N GLU A 347 5.93 6.37 -14.77
CA GLU A 347 7.29 6.78 -15.10
C GLU A 347 8.26 6.20 -14.06
N TYR A 348 9.38 5.64 -14.53
CA TYR A 348 10.43 5.14 -13.66
C TYR A 348 11.60 6.12 -13.66
N VAL A 349 11.87 6.72 -12.51
CA VAL A 349 13.03 7.58 -12.31
C VAL A 349 14.16 6.71 -11.78
N GLN A 350 15.19 6.50 -12.61
CA GLN A 350 16.31 5.64 -12.27
C GLN A 350 17.62 6.44 -12.25
N GLY A 351 18.20 6.59 -11.07
CA GLY A 351 19.57 7.08 -10.89
C GLY A 351 20.62 6.01 -11.16
N ALA A 352 21.90 6.44 -11.22
CA ALA A 352 23.03 5.53 -11.27
C ALA A 352 23.13 4.70 -9.96
N PRO A 353 23.72 3.50 -10.01
CA PRO A 353 24.05 2.75 -8.80
C PRO A 353 24.91 3.59 -7.85
N SER A 354 24.70 3.42 -6.54
CA SER A 354 25.43 4.19 -5.53
C SER A 354 26.83 3.64 -5.23
N GLU A 355 27.25 2.56 -5.89
CA GLU A 355 28.56 1.90 -5.71
C GLU A 355 28.91 1.61 -4.24
N ALA A 356 27.92 1.11 -3.50
CA ALA A 356 28.01 0.85 -2.06
C ALA A 356 28.43 2.08 -1.20
N ASN A 357 28.15 3.30 -1.68
CA ASN A 357 28.42 4.54 -0.96
C ASN A 357 27.13 5.09 -0.33
N SER A 358 27.10 5.14 1.01
CA SER A 358 25.92 5.58 1.77
C SER A 358 25.55 7.04 1.52
N ASP A 359 26.51 7.94 1.35
CA ASP A 359 26.24 9.37 1.12
C ASP A 359 25.64 9.60 -0.27
N VAL A 360 26.14 8.88 -1.28
CA VAL A 360 25.59 8.90 -2.64
C VAL A 360 24.17 8.33 -2.64
N HIS A 361 23.93 7.21 -1.96
CA HIS A 361 22.61 6.61 -1.87
C HIS A 361 21.61 7.53 -1.15
N ARG A 362 22.04 8.16 -0.05
CA ARG A 362 21.23 9.14 0.67
C ARG A 362 20.85 10.33 -0.19
N ALA A 363 21.79 10.86 -0.97
CA ALA A 363 21.53 11.94 -1.92
C ALA A 363 20.55 11.53 -3.02
N LEU A 364 20.65 10.29 -3.53
CA LEU A 364 19.70 9.74 -4.49
C LEU A 364 18.28 9.70 -3.91
N ILE A 365 18.11 9.14 -2.71
CA ILE A 365 16.79 9.08 -2.05
C ILE A 365 16.21 10.48 -1.83
N ARG A 366 17.03 11.45 -1.41
CA ARG A 366 16.59 12.86 -1.26
C ARG A 366 16.13 13.46 -2.58
N SER A 367 16.84 13.23 -3.68
CA SER A 367 16.40 13.72 -5.00
C SER A 367 15.04 13.14 -5.40
N TYR A 368 14.75 11.88 -5.05
CA TYR A 368 13.45 11.29 -5.29
C TYR A 368 12.33 11.96 -4.48
N ILE A 369 12.62 12.39 -3.25
CA ILE A 369 11.66 13.04 -2.36
C ILE A 369 11.46 14.52 -2.75
N ASP A 370 12.55 15.27 -2.88
CA ASP A 370 12.53 16.73 -2.94
C ASP A 370 12.39 17.27 -4.38
N ASP A 371 13.13 16.66 -5.32
CA ASP A 371 13.25 17.15 -6.70
C ASP A 371 12.23 16.47 -7.62
N GLU A 372 12.27 15.14 -7.67
CA GLU A 372 11.46 14.33 -8.59
C GLU A 372 10.03 14.10 -8.09
N LYS A 373 9.86 14.15 -6.77
CA LYS A 373 8.60 13.95 -6.03
C LYS A 373 7.90 12.66 -6.45
N VAL A 374 8.62 11.55 -6.31
CA VAL A 374 8.10 10.22 -6.63
C VAL A 374 6.97 9.82 -5.69
N ASP A 375 6.08 8.94 -6.16
CA ASP A 375 4.97 8.36 -5.38
C ASP A 375 5.39 7.17 -4.55
N LEU A 376 6.47 6.48 -4.96
CA LEU A 376 6.95 5.24 -4.37
C LEU A 376 8.45 5.07 -4.66
N ILE A 377 9.20 4.56 -3.70
CA ILE A 377 10.60 4.16 -3.90
C ILE A 377 10.67 2.64 -3.99
N TYR A 378 11.22 2.13 -5.09
CA TYR A 378 11.62 0.73 -5.19
C TYR A 378 13.08 0.60 -4.75
N SER A 379 13.31 0.05 -3.57
CA SER A 379 14.64 -0.08 -2.98
C SER A 379 15.17 -1.50 -3.12
N LEU A 380 16.39 -1.64 -3.62
CA LEU A 380 17.05 -2.93 -3.74
C LEU A 380 18.11 -3.08 -2.65
N THR A 381 18.21 -4.30 -2.12
CA THR A 381 19.20 -4.75 -1.13
C THR A 381 18.96 -4.23 0.29
N THR A 382 19.49 -4.94 1.28
CA THR A 382 19.31 -4.60 2.70
C THR A 382 19.99 -3.27 3.08
N PRO A 383 21.25 -2.99 2.71
CA PRO A 383 21.90 -1.73 3.05
C PRO A 383 21.20 -0.51 2.44
N GLY A 384 20.85 -0.58 1.15
CA GLY A 384 20.12 0.50 0.46
C GLY A 384 18.76 0.77 1.09
N THR A 385 18.02 -0.28 1.44
CA THR A 385 16.70 -0.15 2.09
C THR A 385 16.79 0.49 3.48
N LEU A 386 17.83 0.16 4.27
CA LEU A 386 18.04 0.78 5.58
C LEU A 386 18.29 2.28 5.46
N ILE A 387 19.10 2.70 4.48
CA ILE A 387 19.36 4.12 4.21
C ILE A 387 18.07 4.82 3.73
N ALA A 388 17.32 4.20 2.81
CA ALA A 388 16.05 4.77 2.34
C ALA A 388 15.04 4.95 3.48
N LYS A 389 14.97 3.99 4.41
CA LYS A 389 14.14 4.06 5.62
C LYS A 389 14.50 5.25 6.51
N GLU A 390 15.78 5.60 6.63
CA GLU A 390 16.19 6.76 7.44
C GLU A 390 15.73 8.10 6.85
N GLU A 391 15.58 8.18 5.52
CA GLU A 391 15.28 9.43 4.82
C GLU A 391 13.79 9.76 4.75
N THR A 392 12.89 8.77 4.92
CA THR A 392 11.44 9.03 4.89
C THR A 392 10.64 8.02 5.71
N GLN A 393 9.65 8.54 6.45
CA GLN A 393 8.69 7.75 7.24
C GLN A 393 7.29 7.73 6.61
N THR A 394 7.08 8.45 5.52
CA THR A 394 5.74 8.65 4.91
C THR A 394 5.67 8.17 3.48
N LEU A 395 6.73 8.38 2.68
CA LEU A 395 6.76 7.93 1.29
C LEU A 395 6.86 6.40 1.24
N PRO A 396 5.96 5.68 0.54
CA PRO A 396 6.03 4.23 0.46
C PRO A 396 7.37 3.72 -0.10
N ILE A 397 7.98 2.76 0.58
CA ILE A 397 9.17 2.05 0.11
C ILE A 397 8.80 0.60 -0.12
N VAL A 398 8.88 0.16 -1.38
CA VAL A 398 8.80 -1.25 -1.72
C VAL A 398 10.22 -1.80 -1.84
N PHE A 399 10.58 -2.73 -0.95
CA PHE A 399 11.90 -3.34 -0.99
C PHE A 399 11.90 -4.69 -1.71
N SER A 400 13.06 -5.05 -2.24
CA SER A 400 13.33 -6.38 -2.80
C SER A 400 14.80 -6.73 -2.58
N VAL A 401 15.13 -8.02 -2.71
CA VAL A 401 16.47 -8.54 -2.40
C VAL A 401 16.88 -8.24 -0.94
N VAL A 402 15.91 -8.31 -0.03
CA VAL A 402 16.14 -8.18 1.41
C VAL A 402 15.93 -9.55 2.07
N THR A 403 17.00 -10.14 2.58
CA THR A 403 16.96 -11.54 3.05
C THR A 403 16.21 -11.65 4.39
N TYR A 404 16.50 -10.74 5.34
CA TYR A 404 15.97 -10.76 6.70
C TYR A 404 15.41 -9.39 7.13
N PRO A 405 14.33 -8.88 6.51
CA PRO A 405 13.85 -7.52 6.75
C PRO A 405 13.47 -7.29 8.22
N GLN A 406 12.92 -8.29 8.91
CA GLN A 406 12.59 -8.18 10.32
C GLN A 406 13.85 -8.12 11.21
N LYS A 407 14.77 -9.07 11.06
CA LYS A 407 16.01 -9.11 11.87
C LYS A 407 16.94 -7.91 11.58
N ALA A 408 16.91 -7.39 10.36
CA ALA A 408 17.63 -6.17 9.98
C ALA A 408 16.97 -4.88 10.48
N GLY A 409 15.77 -4.95 11.07
CA GLY A 409 15.05 -3.77 11.56
C GLY A 409 14.41 -2.93 10.48
N ILE A 410 14.19 -3.46 9.27
CA ILE A 410 13.46 -2.78 8.17
C ILE A 410 11.97 -2.78 8.50
N VAL A 411 11.42 -3.91 8.94
CA VAL A 411 10.00 -4.09 9.32
C VAL A 411 9.88 -4.68 10.72
N THR A 412 8.76 -4.42 11.40
CA THR A 412 8.50 -4.95 12.75
C THR A 412 8.13 -6.45 12.71
N SER A 413 7.33 -6.85 11.73
CA SER A 413 6.98 -8.24 11.45
C SER A 413 6.83 -8.46 9.94
N LEU A 414 6.74 -9.71 9.50
CA LEU A 414 6.52 -10.02 8.09
C LEU A 414 5.07 -9.78 7.66
N GLN A 415 4.11 -10.01 8.56
CA GLN A 415 2.66 -9.86 8.30
C GLN A 415 2.21 -8.40 8.30
N ASN A 416 2.82 -7.57 9.13
CA ASN A 416 2.58 -6.13 9.21
C ASN A 416 3.90 -5.43 9.51
N SER A 417 4.29 -4.51 8.63
CA SER A 417 5.57 -3.82 8.79
C SER A 417 5.60 -2.82 9.93
N GLY A 418 4.44 -2.29 10.32
CA GLY A 418 4.27 -1.20 11.28
C GLY A 418 4.84 0.13 10.81
N ASN A 419 5.13 0.28 9.51
CA ASN A 419 5.74 1.49 8.92
C ASN A 419 5.41 1.62 7.42
N ASN A 420 6.04 2.57 6.73
CA ASN A 420 5.87 2.84 5.30
C ASN A 420 6.61 1.86 4.36
N LEU A 421 7.11 0.72 4.87
CA LEU A 421 7.87 -0.26 4.08
C LEU A 421 7.10 -1.57 3.92
N VAL A 422 7.20 -2.17 2.74
CA VAL A 422 6.81 -3.57 2.48
C VAL A 422 7.64 -4.09 1.32
N GLY A 423 7.64 -5.39 1.02
CA GLY A 423 8.39 -5.86 -0.12
C GLY A 423 8.40 -7.36 -0.29
N SER A 424 9.44 -7.84 -0.97
CA SER A 424 9.73 -9.25 -1.16
C SER A 424 11.11 -9.63 -0.62
N ARG A 425 11.26 -10.90 -0.28
CA ARG A 425 12.48 -11.47 0.27
C ARG A 425 13.09 -12.48 -0.69
N ASN A 426 14.41 -12.43 -0.84
CA ASN A 426 15.21 -13.48 -1.48
C ASN A 426 15.62 -14.58 -0.48
N TRP A 427 14.85 -14.77 0.60
CA TRP A 427 15.20 -15.68 1.68
C TRP A 427 15.12 -17.13 1.22
N VAL A 428 16.20 -17.86 1.49
CA VAL A 428 16.28 -19.32 1.43
C VAL A 428 16.94 -19.75 2.74
N ALA A 429 16.38 -20.74 3.42
CA ALA A 429 16.95 -21.22 4.68
C ALA A 429 18.38 -21.72 4.47
N SER A 430 19.33 -21.31 5.32
CA SER A 430 20.72 -21.77 5.23
C SER A 430 20.80 -23.30 5.38
N SER A 431 19.87 -23.89 6.13
CA SER A 431 19.72 -25.35 6.25
C SER A 431 19.41 -26.04 4.92
N ASP A 432 18.55 -25.46 4.09
CA ASP A 432 18.16 -26.06 2.81
C ASP A 432 19.30 -25.96 1.79
N GLN A 433 20.04 -24.84 1.82
CA GLN A 433 21.23 -24.63 1.00
C GLN A 433 22.32 -25.65 1.37
N LEU A 434 22.62 -25.79 2.67
CA LEU A 434 23.62 -26.74 3.16
C LEU A 434 23.20 -28.19 2.94
N ALA A 435 21.93 -28.54 3.18
CA ALA A 435 21.42 -29.90 2.96
C ALA A 435 21.52 -30.33 1.49
N THR A 436 21.17 -29.42 0.56
CA THR A 436 21.30 -29.69 -0.88
C THR A 436 22.76 -29.87 -1.28
N PHE A 437 23.67 -29.03 -0.79
CA PHE A 437 25.11 -29.17 -1.03
C PHE A 437 25.65 -30.51 -0.49
N ARG A 438 25.30 -30.87 0.75
CA ARG A 438 25.76 -32.11 1.39
C ARG A 438 25.21 -33.38 0.76
N THR A 439 24.08 -33.29 0.06
CA THR A 439 23.55 -34.41 -0.72
C THR A 439 24.51 -34.79 -1.86
N ILE A 440 25.25 -33.81 -2.39
CA ILE A 440 26.27 -34.03 -3.44
C ILE A 440 27.65 -34.28 -2.81
N VAL A 441 27.99 -33.54 -1.75
CA VAL A 441 29.29 -33.58 -1.07
C VAL A 441 29.12 -34.11 0.36
N ASN A 442 29.28 -35.42 0.54
CA ASN A 442 28.94 -36.09 1.80
C ASN A 442 29.93 -35.77 2.95
N ASP A 443 31.22 -35.59 2.64
CA ASP A 443 32.30 -35.45 3.62
C ASP A 443 32.79 -34.00 3.69
N VAL A 444 31.94 -33.11 4.19
CA VAL A 444 32.28 -31.69 4.46
C VAL A 444 32.64 -31.56 5.95
N ALA A 445 33.85 -31.09 6.25
CA ALA A 445 34.29 -30.79 7.62
C ALA A 445 34.37 -29.28 7.86
N SER A 446 34.73 -28.47 6.85
CA SER A 446 34.82 -27.02 7.03
C SER A 446 34.44 -26.17 5.81
N ILE A 447 33.53 -25.22 6.04
CA ILE A 447 33.00 -24.31 5.02
C ILE A 447 33.64 -22.94 5.17
N GLY A 448 34.30 -22.43 4.13
CA GLY A 448 34.61 -21.02 4.02
C GLY A 448 33.35 -20.22 3.71
N PHE A 449 32.91 -19.36 4.62
CA PHE A 449 31.77 -18.47 4.41
C PHE A 449 32.29 -17.08 4.08
N ILE A 450 32.22 -16.69 2.80
CA ILE A 450 32.65 -15.35 2.36
C ILE A 450 31.49 -14.37 2.32
N HIS A 451 31.66 -13.21 2.95
CA HIS A 451 30.71 -12.10 2.93
C HIS A 451 31.38 -10.76 3.25
N ARG A 452 30.74 -9.64 2.92
CA ARG A 452 31.25 -8.32 3.25
C ARG A 452 31.21 -8.11 4.76
N LYS A 453 32.32 -7.60 5.29
CA LYS A 453 32.39 -7.13 6.66
C LYS A 453 31.34 -6.06 6.93
N ASP A 454 30.66 -6.16 8.07
CA ASP A 454 29.65 -5.20 8.56
C ASP A 454 28.37 -5.08 7.68
N GLU A 455 28.13 -6.01 6.74
CA GLU A 455 26.88 -6.07 5.97
C GLU A 455 25.79 -6.84 6.76
N PRO A 456 24.67 -6.20 7.16
CA PRO A 456 23.75 -6.78 8.14
C PRO A 456 23.10 -8.10 7.71
N ASN A 457 22.69 -8.22 6.44
CA ASN A 457 22.03 -9.41 5.92
C ASN A 457 22.94 -10.64 5.91
N SER A 458 24.19 -10.48 5.48
CA SER A 458 25.12 -11.59 5.35
C SER A 458 25.70 -12.00 6.70
N GLU A 459 25.81 -11.08 7.66
CA GLU A 459 26.11 -11.40 9.06
C GLU A 459 25.02 -12.30 9.69
N ILE A 460 23.74 -11.93 9.50
CA ILE A 460 22.61 -12.75 9.97
C ILE A 460 22.63 -14.14 9.29
N GLN A 461 22.96 -14.18 7.99
CA GLN A 461 23.06 -15.44 7.24
C GLN A 461 24.22 -16.31 7.75
N TYR A 462 25.36 -15.71 8.09
CA TYR A 462 26.51 -16.41 8.66
C TYR A 462 26.13 -17.08 9.98
N GLU A 463 25.47 -16.35 10.90
CA GLU A 463 25.05 -16.92 12.17
C GLU A 463 24.03 -18.06 12.01
N GLU A 464 23.10 -17.94 11.06
CA GLU A 464 22.16 -19.01 10.72
C GLU A 464 22.87 -20.25 10.15
N MET A 465 23.81 -20.05 9.22
CA MET A 465 24.60 -21.13 8.61
C MET A 465 25.49 -21.81 9.65
N ARG A 466 26.21 -21.03 10.46
CA ARG A 466 27.08 -21.51 11.54
C ARG A 466 26.30 -22.33 12.55
N SER A 467 25.19 -21.82 13.06
CA SER A 467 24.38 -22.52 14.04
C SER A 467 23.86 -23.86 13.51
N HIS A 468 23.45 -23.92 12.23
CA HIS A 468 23.00 -25.17 11.62
C HIS A 468 24.16 -26.15 11.37
N ALA A 469 25.28 -25.66 10.82
CA ALA A 469 26.48 -26.44 10.53
C ALA A 469 27.11 -27.05 11.80
N GLU A 470 27.11 -26.32 12.93
CA GLU A 470 27.57 -26.82 14.23
C GLU A 470 26.79 -28.08 14.68
N THR A 471 25.48 -28.15 14.40
CA THR A 471 24.68 -29.36 14.72
C THR A 471 25.08 -30.60 13.90
N LEU A 472 25.79 -30.37 12.79
CA LEU A 472 26.28 -31.39 11.87
C LEU A 472 27.77 -31.69 12.07
N GLY A 473 28.44 -31.01 13.01
CA GLY A 473 29.88 -31.13 13.25
C GLY A 473 30.73 -30.49 12.15
N ILE A 474 30.20 -29.47 11.46
CA ILE A 474 30.89 -28.76 10.38
C ILE A 474 31.34 -27.39 10.90
N ASP A 475 32.62 -27.08 10.75
CA ASP A 475 33.19 -25.79 11.12
C ASP A 475 32.89 -24.75 10.02
N VAL A 476 32.38 -23.58 10.39
CA VAL A 476 32.16 -22.47 9.44
C VAL A 476 33.22 -21.40 9.67
N ILE A 477 34.15 -21.27 8.71
CA ILE A 477 35.25 -20.32 8.75
C ILE A 477 34.83 -19.03 8.08
N LYS A 478 34.77 -17.96 8.88
CA LYS A 478 34.36 -16.64 8.43
C LYS A 478 35.45 -15.98 7.55
N ILE A 479 35.07 -15.46 6.38
CA ILE A 479 35.96 -14.76 5.44
C ILE A 479 35.33 -13.38 5.15
N GLU A 480 35.92 -12.32 5.71
CA GLU A 480 35.29 -10.98 5.80
C GLU A 480 36.10 -9.88 5.09
N PRO A 481 36.11 -9.80 3.75
CA PRO A 481 36.58 -8.61 3.03
C PRO A 481 35.66 -7.41 3.29
N ALA A 482 36.21 -6.21 3.48
CA ALA A 482 35.41 -4.98 3.50
C ALA A 482 35.17 -4.43 2.08
N VAL A 483 36.13 -4.66 1.17
CA VAL A 483 36.14 -4.18 -0.22
C VAL A 483 36.66 -5.26 -1.17
N GLN A 484 36.47 -5.08 -2.48
CA GLN A 484 36.81 -6.08 -3.49
C GLN A 484 38.31 -6.45 -3.45
N GLU A 485 39.19 -5.49 -3.22
CA GLU A 485 40.64 -5.67 -3.18
C GLU A 485 41.08 -6.60 -2.04
N GLU A 486 40.26 -6.75 -0.99
CA GLU A 486 40.53 -7.63 0.14
C GLU A 486 40.08 -9.08 -0.09
N ILE A 487 39.29 -9.36 -1.12
CA ILE A 487 38.74 -10.71 -1.36
C ILE A 487 39.86 -11.74 -1.49
N VAL A 488 40.81 -11.49 -2.40
CA VAL A 488 41.93 -12.41 -2.67
C VAL A 488 42.75 -12.70 -1.41
N PRO A 489 43.32 -11.70 -0.71
CA PRO A 489 44.15 -11.98 0.47
C PRO A 489 43.37 -12.71 1.57
N ARG A 490 42.07 -12.42 1.77
CA ARG A 490 41.23 -13.11 2.76
C ARG A 490 40.95 -14.57 2.40
N LEU A 491 40.69 -14.86 1.13
CA LEU A 491 40.53 -16.23 0.65
C LEU A 491 41.81 -17.05 0.86
N TYR A 492 42.98 -16.49 0.54
CA TYR A 492 44.27 -17.18 0.77
C TYR A 492 44.60 -17.37 2.26
N GLU A 493 44.22 -16.43 3.14
CA GLU A 493 44.35 -16.57 4.59
C GLU A 493 43.54 -17.75 5.13
N ALA A 494 42.30 -17.92 4.63
CA ALA A 494 41.41 -19.00 5.04
C ALA A 494 41.69 -20.35 4.34
N ARG A 495 42.47 -20.35 3.24
CA ARG A 495 42.59 -21.52 2.34
C ARG A 495 42.91 -22.82 3.07
N SER A 496 43.86 -22.82 4.01
CA SER A 496 44.30 -24.03 4.71
C SER A 496 43.28 -24.58 5.72
N GLN A 497 42.22 -23.83 6.00
CA GLN A 497 41.21 -24.13 7.03
C GLN A 497 39.88 -24.61 6.43
N ILE A 498 39.73 -24.57 5.11
CA ILE A 498 38.46 -24.84 4.41
C ILE A 498 38.61 -26.01 3.43
N ASP A 499 37.59 -26.87 3.36
CA ASP A 499 37.45 -27.92 2.35
C ASP A 499 36.33 -27.63 1.33
N SER A 500 35.48 -26.64 1.63
CA SER A 500 34.42 -26.16 0.76
C SER A 500 34.24 -24.64 0.88
N LEU A 501 33.53 -24.04 -0.08
CA LEU A 501 33.33 -22.59 -0.13
C LEU A 501 31.86 -22.24 -0.37
N TYR A 502 31.33 -21.32 0.44
CA TYR A 502 29.99 -20.77 0.29
C TYR A 502 30.03 -19.29 -0.10
N LEU A 503 29.40 -18.96 -1.22
CA LEU A 503 29.16 -17.58 -1.64
C LEU A 503 27.80 -17.11 -1.10
N SER A 504 27.85 -16.20 -0.15
CA SER A 504 26.67 -15.70 0.57
C SER A 504 25.81 -14.72 -0.26
N CYS A 505 24.60 -14.45 0.23
CA CYS A 505 23.71 -13.42 -0.31
C CYS A 505 24.20 -12.03 0.12
N ASP A 506 25.27 -11.56 -0.51
CA ASP A 506 25.99 -10.36 -0.09
C ASP A 506 26.32 -9.44 -1.27
N THR A 507 26.13 -8.13 -1.06
CA THR A 507 26.23 -7.15 -2.15
C THR A 507 27.67 -6.87 -2.60
N LEU A 508 28.71 -7.29 -1.87
CA LEU A 508 30.08 -7.34 -2.40
C LEU A 508 30.28 -8.61 -3.22
N VAL A 509 29.95 -9.76 -2.63
CA VAL A 509 30.19 -11.09 -3.19
C VAL A 509 29.50 -11.27 -4.53
N GLN A 510 28.31 -10.69 -4.70
CA GLN A 510 27.49 -10.81 -5.91
C GLN A 510 27.77 -9.76 -7.00
N THR A 511 28.75 -8.86 -6.79
CA THR A 511 29.20 -7.99 -7.89
C THR A 511 29.89 -8.82 -8.97
N PRO A 512 29.77 -8.47 -10.26
CA PRO A 512 30.31 -9.28 -11.36
C PRO A 512 31.79 -9.67 -11.18
N ASN A 513 32.62 -8.71 -10.78
CA ASN A 513 34.06 -8.89 -10.58
C ASN A 513 34.39 -9.71 -9.33
N SER A 514 33.74 -9.43 -8.20
CA SER A 514 33.98 -10.17 -6.95
C SER A 514 33.57 -11.63 -7.08
N GLU A 515 32.41 -11.88 -7.68
CA GLU A 515 31.91 -13.23 -7.90
C GLU A 515 32.90 -14.04 -8.76
N GLU A 516 33.40 -13.45 -9.85
CA GLU A 516 34.40 -14.10 -10.73
C GLU A 516 35.71 -14.41 -9.99
N ILE A 517 36.22 -13.49 -9.17
CA ILE A 517 37.42 -13.71 -8.36
C ILE A 517 37.24 -14.91 -7.43
N ILE A 518 36.09 -14.99 -6.74
CA ILE A 518 35.81 -16.05 -5.77
C ILE A 518 35.63 -17.40 -6.48
N ILE A 519 34.94 -17.41 -7.63
CA ILE A 519 34.78 -18.59 -8.46
C ILE A 519 36.13 -19.12 -8.91
N ASN A 520 36.99 -18.26 -9.47
CA ASN A 520 38.33 -18.66 -9.92
C ASN A 520 39.17 -19.24 -8.79
N PHE A 521 39.07 -18.70 -7.57
CA PHE A 521 39.73 -19.28 -6.40
C PHE A 521 39.20 -20.69 -6.06
N ALA A 522 37.88 -20.92 -6.13
CA ALA A 522 37.31 -22.25 -5.93
C ALA A 522 37.79 -23.27 -6.99
N PHE A 523 37.94 -22.82 -8.24
CA PHE A 523 38.52 -23.62 -9.33
C PHE A 523 39.99 -23.95 -9.08
N GLU A 524 40.84 -22.94 -8.84
CA GLU A 524 42.29 -23.10 -8.61
C GLU A 524 42.59 -24.11 -7.50
N HIS A 525 41.71 -24.18 -6.50
CA HIS A 525 41.91 -24.99 -5.32
C HIS A 525 41.06 -26.27 -5.26
N ASN A 526 40.31 -26.58 -6.32
CA ASN A 526 39.40 -27.73 -6.39
C ASN A 526 38.44 -27.82 -5.19
N LEU A 527 37.91 -26.67 -4.75
CA LEU A 527 36.94 -26.61 -3.66
C LEU A 527 35.54 -26.90 -4.22
N PRO A 528 34.80 -27.89 -3.67
CA PRO A 528 33.36 -27.98 -3.86
C PRO A 528 32.70 -26.75 -3.24
N SER A 529 31.78 -26.15 -3.99
CA SER A 529 31.31 -24.80 -3.67
C SER A 529 29.84 -24.63 -3.96
N PHE A 530 29.14 -23.92 -3.09
CA PHE A 530 27.72 -23.63 -3.24
C PHE A 530 27.43 -22.14 -3.05
N THR A 531 26.29 -21.69 -3.55
CA THR A 531 26.00 -20.25 -3.65
C THR A 531 24.53 -19.91 -3.39
N CYS A 532 24.30 -18.69 -2.94
CA CYS A 532 22.99 -18.09 -2.80
C CYS A 532 22.35 -17.64 -4.13
N GLY A 533 23.14 -17.31 -5.16
CA GLY A 533 22.64 -16.77 -6.43
C GLY A 533 22.84 -17.71 -7.61
N GLU A 534 21.93 -17.72 -8.58
CA GLU A 534 22.03 -18.60 -9.76
C GLU A 534 23.28 -18.33 -10.60
N THR A 535 23.73 -17.06 -10.64
CA THR A 535 24.89 -16.62 -11.43
C THR A 535 26.17 -17.35 -11.04
N GLY A 536 26.33 -17.71 -9.77
CA GLY A 536 27.51 -18.45 -9.32
C GLY A 536 27.56 -19.85 -9.93
N VAL A 537 26.42 -20.54 -10.04
CA VAL A 537 26.34 -21.85 -10.71
C VAL A 537 26.57 -21.68 -12.22
N GLU A 538 25.92 -20.69 -12.83
CA GLU A 538 26.08 -20.29 -14.24
C GLU A 538 27.53 -20.04 -14.64
N LYS A 539 28.31 -19.45 -13.74
CA LYS A 539 29.72 -19.16 -13.96
C LYS A 539 30.68 -20.26 -13.50
N GLY A 540 30.18 -21.35 -12.91
CA GLY A 540 30.97 -22.56 -12.71
C GLY A 540 30.94 -23.23 -11.33
N LEU A 541 30.24 -22.68 -10.34
CA LEU A 541 30.10 -23.34 -9.03
C LEU A 541 29.21 -24.57 -9.12
N LEU A 542 29.35 -25.49 -8.15
CA LEU A 542 28.73 -26.81 -8.18
C LEU A 542 27.20 -26.75 -8.08
N VAL A 543 26.66 -26.02 -7.10
CA VAL A 543 25.22 -26.05 -6.81
C VAL A 543 24.75 -24.77 -6.10
N GLY A 544 23.51 -24.39 -6.33
CA GLY A 544 22.86 -23.29 -5.63
C GLY A 544 21.42 -23.65 -5.32
N THR A 545 20.98 -23.40 -4.09
CA THR A 545 19.55 -23.37 -3.74
C THR A 545 19.19 -21.90 -3.54
N VAL A 546 18.44 -21.36 -4.50
CA VAL A 546 18.40 -19.91 -4.79
C VAL A 546 16.97 -19.42 -4.92
N ALA A 547 16.76 -18.14 -4.64
CA ALA A 547 15.55 -17.43 -5.04
C ALA A 547 15.62 -17.06 -6.53
N ASP A 548 14.51 -17.09 -7.26
CA ASP A 548 14.47 -16.53 -8.62
C ASP A 548 14.29 -15.02 -8.55
N PHE A 549 15.31 -14.28 -8.95
CA PHE A 549 15.34 -12.82 -8.88
C PHE A 549 14.21 -12.16 -9.67
N PHE A 550 13.77 -12.74 -10.80
CA PHE A 550 12.64 -12.23 -11.57
C PHE A 550 11.34 -12.39 -10.75
N GLU A 551 11.11 -13.57 -10.17
CA GLU A 551 9.88 -13.85 -9.42
C GLU A 551 9.78 -13.04 -8.13
N ILE A 552 10.88 -12.88 -7.36
CA ILE A 552 10.83 -11.99 -6.18
C ILE A 552 10.64 -10.52 -6.59
N GLY A 553 11.12 -10.12 -7.77
CA GLY A 553 10.86 -8.79 -8.34
C GLY A 553 9.39 -8.62 -8.69
N ARG A 554 8.79 -9.65 -9.30
CA ARG A 554 7.36 -9.72 -9.62
C ARG A 554 6.50 -9.59 -8.35
N LEU A 555 6.83 -10.33 -7.28
CA LEU A 555 6.17 -10.20 -5.98
C LEU A 555 6.25 -8.78 -5.41
N ALA A 556 7.41 -8.13 -5.51
CA ALA A 556 7.54 -6.74 -5.08
C ALA A 556 6.69 -5.78 -5.94
N GLY A 557 6.65 -6.01 -7.25
CA GLY A 557 5.84 -5.20 -8.17
C GLY A 557 4.33 -5.34 -7.94
N GLU A 558 3.86 -6.52 -7.51
CA GLU A 558 2.48 -6.71 -7.07
C GLU A 558 2.16 -5.85 -5.84
N LYS A 559 3.07 -5.78 -4.86
CA LYS A 559 2.90 -4.90 -3.70
C LYS A 559 2.92 -3.43 -4.10
N ALA A 560 3.79 -3.04 -5.03
CA ALA A 560 3.81 -1.69 -5.57
C ALA A 560 2.48 -1.34 -6.28
N ALA A 561 1.93 -2.25 -7.09
CA ALA A 561 0.64 -2.05 -7.74
C ALA A 561 -0.47 -1.77 -6.71
N LEU A 562 -0.56 -2.59 -5.64
CA LEU A 562 -1.55 -2.37 -4.57
C LEU A 562 -1.38 -1.02 -3.89
N ILE A 563 -0.14 -0.56 -3.67
CA ILE A 563 0.14 0.75 -3.06
C ILE A 563 -0.25 1.90 -4.01
N LEU A 564 0.07 1.79 -5.30
CA LEU A 564 -0.36 2.77 -6.30
C LEU A 564 -1.89 2.80 -6.45
N GLU A 565 -2.55 1.67 -6.23
CA GLU A 565 -3.99 1.58 -6.17
C GLU A 565 -4.57 2.16 -4.88
N GLY A 566 -3.83 2.29 -3.77
CA GLY A 566 -4.28 2.95 -2.53
C GLY A 566 -4.09 2.16 -1.24
N ALA A 567 -3.51 0.95 -1.29
CA ALA A 567 -3.17 0.19 -0.10
C ALA A 567 -2.02 0.85 0.69
N SER A 568 -2.06 0.76 2.02
CA SER A 568 -0.95 1.19 2.88
C SER A 568 0.15 0.12 2.91
N PRO A 569 1.45 0.47 2.86
CA PRO A 569 2.53 -0.51 3.04
C PRO A 569 2.41 -1.32 4.34
N SER A 570 1.98 -0.69 5.45
CA SER A 570 1.77 -1.36 6.74
C SER A 570 0.63 -2.39 6.70
N SER A 571 -0.27 -2.25 5.74
CA SER A 571 -1.40 -3.16 5.57
C SER A 571 -1.01 -4.43 4.79
N LEU A 572 0.19 -4.49 4.21
CA LEU A 572 0.58 -5.56 3.29
C LEU A 572 1.60 -6.54 3.90
N GLU A 573 1.42 -7.84 3.63
CA GLU A 573 2.42 -8.84 4.04
C GLU A 573 3.68 -8.80 3.15
N THR A 574 4.85 -8.91 3.77
CA THR A 574 6.14 -9.09 3.11
C THR A 574 6.22 -10.49 2.48
N SER A 575 6.35 -10.54 1.16
CA SER A 575 6.29 -11.80 0.40
C SER A 575 7.61 -12.54 0.34
N VAL A 576 7.54 -13.87 0.20
CA VAL A 576 8.68 -14.76 -0.09
C VAL A 576 8.23 -15.81 -1.10
N LEU A 577 9.15 -16.35 -1.89
CA LEU A 577 8.83 -17.48 -2.75
C LEU A 577 8.40 -18.68 -1.91
N SER A 578 7.34 -19.36 -2.34
CA SER A 578 6.82 -20.55 -1.66
C SER A 578 7.84 -21.71 -1.65
N ARG A 579 8.71 -21.79 -2.66
CA ARG A 579 9.81 -22.77 -2.74
C ARG A 579 11.04 -22.18 -3.42
N PRO A 580 12.25 -22.47 -2.94
CA PRO A 580 13.48 -22.12 -3.65
C PRO A 580 13.70 -23.04 -4.85
N PHE A 581 14.59 -22.62 -5.75
CA PHE A 581 15.00 -23.40 -6.92
C PHE A 581 16.39 -23.97 -6.75
N VAL A 582 16.64 -25.14 -7.32
CA VAL A 582 17.98 -25.74 -7.35
C VAL A 582 18.60 -25.53 -8.73
N TYR A 583 19.84 -25.05 -8.75
CA TYR A 583 20.70 -25.01 -9.92
C TYR A 583 21.90 -25.91 -9.67
N VAL A 584 22.29 -26.72 -10.64
CA VAL A 584 23.41 -27.65 -10.52
C VAL A 584 24.29 -27.62 -11.76
N ASN A 585 25.60 -27.70 -11.55
CA ASN A 585 26.60 -27.76 -12.61
C ASN A 585 27.20 -29.17 -12.67
N LEU A 586 26.80 -29.92 -13.70
CA LEU A 586 27.26 -31.29 -13.92
C LEU A 586 28.71 -31.34 -14.38
N ASP A 587 29.16 -30.37 -15.18
CA ASP A 587 30.56 -30.28 -15.59
C ASP A 587 31.45 -30.12 -14.36
N ARG A 588 31.05 -29.24 -13.43
CA ARG A 588 31.80 -29.02 -12.18
C ARG A 588 31.77 -30.25 -11.26
N ALA A 589 30.63 -30.94 -11.19
CA ALA A 589 30.54 -32.18 -10.43
C ALA A 589 31.51 -33.24 -10.99
N GLU A 590 31.59 -33.40 -12.31
CA GLU A 590 32.51 -34.33 -12.97
C GLU A 590 33.98 -33.95 -12.71
N GLU A 591 34.34 -32.68 -12.83
CA GLU A 591 35.70 -32.18 -12.53
C GLU A 591 36.13 -32.47 -11.08
N LEU A 592 35.18 -32.41 -10.15
CA LEU A 592 35.40 -32.71 -8.73
C LEU A 592 35.29 -34.21 -8.40
N GLY A 593 34.97 -35.06 -9.38
CA GLY A 593 34.77 -36.51 -9.17
C GLY A 593 33.51 -36.85 -8.36
N LEU A 594 32.50 -35.98 -8.37
CA LEU A 594 31.26 -36.09 -7.62
C LEU A 594 30.13 -36.63 -8.51
N VAL A 595 29.25 -37.45 -7.93
CA VAL A 595 28.03 -37.91 -8.58
C VAL A 595 26.85 -37.13 -8.01
N VAL A 596 26.14 -36.39 -8.86
CA VAL A 596 24.93 -35.67 -8.44
C VAL A 596 23.77 -36.65 -8.30
N PRO A 597 23.16 -36.77 -7.11
CA PRO A 597 22.04 -37.69 -6.90
C PRO A 597 20.77 -37.31 -7.69
N GLN A 598 19.98 -38.32 -8.04
CA GLN A 598 18.78 -38.15 -8.87
C GLN A 598 17.71 -37.26 -8.21
N ASP A 599 17.62 -37.25 -6.89
CA ASP A 599 16.66 -36.39 -6.16
C ASP A 599 17.03 -34.90 -6.28
N VAL A 600 18.32 -34.57 -6.40
CA VAL A 600 18.79 -33.21 -6.67
C VAL A 600 18.45 -32.82 -8.11
N LEU A 601 18.75 -33.70 -9.08
CA LEU A 601 18.44 -33.47 -10.50
C LEU A 601 16.94 -33.26 -10.75
N THR A 602 16.10 -34.02 -10.04
CA THR A 602 14.65 -33.93 -10.19
C THR A 602 14.10 -32.60 -9.65
N ARG A 603 14.78 -31.98 -8.68
CA ARG A 603 14.45 -30.66 -8.12
C ARG A 603 15.11 -29.50 -8.87
N ALA A 604 16.06 -29.80 -9.76
CA ALA A 604 16.83 -28.79 -10.46
C ALA A 604 15.97 -28.05 -11.49
N LYS A 605 15.92 -26.72 -11.37
CA LYS A 605 15.34 -25.82 -12.38
C LYS A 605 16.35 -25.54 -13.49
N GLY A 606 17.63 -25.48 -13.16
CA GLY A 606 18.72 -25.27 -14.10
C GLY A 606 19.80 -26.35 -13.96
N ILE A 607 20.19 -26.94 -15.07
CA ILE A 607 21.30 -27.90 -15.16
C ILE A 607 22.30 -27.35 -16.16
N ILE A 608 23.55 -27.21 -15.72
CA ILE A 608 24.65 -26.76 -16.56
C ILE A 608 25.49 -27.95 -16.96
N GLN A 609 25.58 -28.15 -18.25
CA GLN A 609 26.36 -29.20 -18.87
C GLN A 609 26.80 -28.70 -20.24
N LYS A 610 28.09 -28.82 -20.57
CA LYS A 610 28.56 -28.52 -21.93
C LYS A 610 27.79 -29.41 -22.91
N GLU A 611 27.24 -28.81 -23.97
CA GLU A 611 26.76 -29.58 -25.11
C GLU A 611 27.96 -30.32 -25.71
N ILE A 612 27.97 -31.64 -25.58
CA ILE A 612 28.90 -32.49 -26.32
C ILE A 612 28.44 -32.44 -27.78
N ASN A 613 29.02 -31.54 -28.56
CA ASN A 613 28.94 -31.63 -30.02
C ASN A 613 29.68 -32.90 -30.44
N GLU A 614 28.92 -33.96 -30.75
CA GLU A 614 29.42 -35.19 -31.38
C GLU A 614 29.97 -34.95 -32.79
#